data_AF-A0A497EY12-F1
#
_entry.id   AF-A0A497EY12-F1
#
_cell.length_a   1.000
_cell.length_b   1.000
_cell.length_c   1.000
_cell.angle_alpha   90.00
_cell.angle_beta   90.00
_cell.angle_gamma   90.00
#
_symmetry.space_group_name_H-M   'P 1'
#
loop_
_entity.id
_entity.type
_entity.pdbx_description
1 polymer ?
#
loop_
_entity_poly.entity_id
_entity_poly.type
_entity_poly.pdbx_seq_one_letter_code
_entity_poly.pdbx_strand_id
1 'polypeptide(L)'
;DYPCYPQLRSFIDMFLDPLMEAKALKRAENVYVVDYPFYTLNLDDVAEQLEIPEFTWSIDFLASTGLSSKIKGFRACVTGPYTLASQVYIKPPYTLSNSGLSSRAVVDKLTSYVSVIAERFSEKASIVSIDEPILSVIVEDRGIQLGLSEDSVRSSLNRIFKSIKSTSSIHVCGYLSNRLVRLLVSTDVKVLDHEFKDWPKNLELFSKELLLSNNKLLALGSISTKSPKIEAVDEVKSFISKAREKFGETLFIVKPDCGFKGLRSSFKTAEEAYAASLSKLKVLVEAAKAFN
;
A
#
# COMPACT_ATOMS: atom_id res chain seq x y z
N ASP A 1 9.97 -6.50 -13.33
CA ASP A 1 10.68 -7.14 -12.21
C ASP A 1 9.76 -7.72 -11.16
N TYR A 2 8.91 -6.91 -10.52
CA TYR A 2 7.98 -7.36 -9.46
C TYR A 2 6.52 -7.00 -9.82
N PRO A 3 5.85 -7.74 -10.71
CA PRO A 3 4.44 -7.50 -10.99
C PRO A 3 3.58 -7.70 -9.72
N CYS A 4 2.47 -6.98 -9.64
CA CYS A 4 1.41 -7.21 -8.67
C CYS A 4 0.17 -7.81 -9.35
N TYR A 5 -0.73 -8.38 -8.54
CA TYR A 5 -2.05 -8.76 -9.03
C TYR A 5 -2.90 -7.52 -9.35
N PRO A 6 -3.80 -7.59 -10.35
CA PRO A 6 -4.70 -6.49 -10.62
C PRO A 6 -5.77 -6.40 -9.54
N GLN A 7 -5.93 -5.24 -8.90
CA GLN A 7 -7.03 -4.96 -7.98
C GLN A 7 -8.27 -4.51 -8.78
N LEU A 8 -8.97 -5.47 -9.40
CA LEU A 8 -10.11 -5.22 -10.29
C LEU A 8 -11.38 -4.74 -9.55
N ARG A 9 -11.41 -4.91 -8.23
CA ARG A 9 -12.43 -4.38 -7.32
C ARG A 9 -11.81 -3.39 -6.34
N SER A 10 -12.65 -2.73 -5.53
CA SER A 10 -12.17 -1.77 -4.53
C SER A 10 -11.21 -2.45 -3.56
N PHE A 11 -9.99 -1.92 -3.43
CA PHE A 11 -9.01 -2.38 -2.44
C PHE A 11 -9.52 -2.28 -0.99
N ILE A 12 -10.65 -1.63 -0.73
CA ILE A 12 -11.34 -1.69 0.57
C ILE A 12 -12.25 -2.93 0.63
N ASP A 13 -13.14 -3.07 -0.35
CA ASP A 13 -14.14 -4.13 -0.43
C ASP A 13 -13.47 -5.52 -0.46
N MET A 14 -12.29 -5.63 -1.10
CA MET A 14 -11.48 -6.85 -1.12
C MET A 14 -11.24 -7.47 0.25
N PHE A 15 -11.14 -6.64 1.29
CA PHE A 15 -10.81 -7.06 2.63
C PHE A 15 -11.96 -6.86 3.62
N LEU A 16 -12.98 -6.06 3.30
CA LEU A 16 -14.14 -5.85 4.18
C LEU A 16 -15.38 -6.67 3.80
N ASP A 17 -15.57 -7.04 2.53
CA ASP A 17 -16.70 -7.89 2.13
C ASP A 17 -16.71 -9.26 2.84
N PRO A 18 -15.57 -9.95 3.04
CA PRO A 18 -15.56 -11.19 3.84
C PRO A 18 -16.05 -10.99 5.28
N LEU A 19 -15.80 -9.82 5.88
CA LEU A 19 -16.30 -9.49 7.21
C LEU A 19 -17.81 -9.20 7.21
N MET A 20 -18.35 -8.69 6.09
CA MET A 20 -19.81 -8.57 5.88
C MET A 20 -20.47 -9.94 5.77
N GLU A 21 -19.88 -10.86 4.99
CA GLU A 21 -20.38 -12.23 4.82
C GLU A 21 -20.39 -12.99 6.14
N ALA A 22 -19.36 -12.78 6.97
CA ALA A 22 -19.27 -13.30 8.32
C ALA A 22 -20.17 -12.55 9.34
N LYS A 23 -20.96 -11.57 8.89
CA LYS A 23 -21.86 -10.73 9.72
C LYS A 23 -21.15 -9.94 10.83
N ALA A 24 -19.83 -9.76 10.72
CA ALA A 24 -19.07 -8.86 11.59
C ALA A 24 -19.34 -7.39 11.22
N LEU A 25 -19.63 -7.12 9.94
CA LEU A 25 -20.01 -5.81 9.43
C LEU A 25 -21.40 -5.87 8.79
N LYS A 26 -22.05 -4.71 8.71
CA LYS A 26 -23.28 -4.49 7.92
C LYS A 26 -23.15 -3.26 7.03
N ARG A 27 -23.94 -3.22 5.95
CA ARG A 27 -24.04 -2.04 5.06
C ARG A 27 -25.14 -1.12 5.56
N ALA A 28 -24.82 0.16 5.70
CA ALA A 28 -25.80 1.22 5.91
C ALA A 28 -25.39 2.43 5.07
N GLU A 29 -26.30 3.00 4.27
CA GLU A 29 -26.02 4.18 3.44
C GLU A 29 -24.72 4.08 2.61
N ASN A 30 -24.45 2.88 2.06
CA ASN A 30 -23.25 2.52 1.30
C ASN A 30 -21.92 2.45 2.07
N VAL A 31 -21.92 2.61 3.41
CA VAL A 31 -20.73 2.42 4.25
C VAL A 31 -20.76 1.10 5.03
N TYR A 32 -19.60 0.66 5.52
CA TYR A 32 -19.49 -0.46 6.44
C TYR A 32 -19.71 0.04 7.87
N VAL A 33 -20.56 -0.64 8.63
CA VAL A 33 -20.81 -0.34 10.04
C VAL A 33 -20.52 -1.60 10.85
N VAL A 34 -19.84 -1.45 12.00
CA VAL A 34 -19.64 -2.55 12.94
C VAL A 34 -21.00 -3.12 13.35
N ASP A 35 -21.10 -4.45 13.38
CA ASP A 35 -22.22 -5.14 13.97
C ASP A 35 -21.78 -5.87 15.25
N TYR A 36 -22.72 -6.31 16.09
CA TYR A 36 -22.40 -6.94 17.37
C TYR A 36 -21.36 -8.07 17.27
N PRO A 37 -21.43 -8.99 16.26
CA PRO A 37 -20.43 -10.04 16.10
C PRO A 37 -19.01 -9.53 15.87
N PHE A 38 -18.80 -8.28 15.43
CA PHE A 38 -17.46 -7.74 15.20
C PHE A 38 -16.55 -7.89 16.43
N TYR A 39 -17.09 -7.68 17.63
CA TYR A 39 -16.29 -7.70 18.86
C TYR A 39 -16.06 -9.11 19.41
N THR A 40 -16.95 -10.06 19.12
CA THR A 40 -16.89 -11.43 19.65
C THR A 40 -16.33 -12.45 18.66
N LEU A 41 -16.50 -12.23 17.36
CA LEU A 41 -15.99 -13.12 16.31
C LEU A 41 -14.47 -13.09 16.24
N ASN A 42 -13.83 -14.26 16.06
CA ASN A 42 -12.43 -14.29 15.70
C ASN A 42 -12.26 -13.89 14.24
N LEU A 43 -11.77 -12.68 13.97
CA LEU A 43 -11.59 -12.24 12.59
C LEU A 43 -10.45 -13.01 11.90
N ASP A 44 -9.53 -13.59 12.67
CA ASP A 44 -8.42 -14.36 12.14
C ASP A 44 -8.94 -15.59 11.35
N ASP A 45 -10.01 -16.25 11.81
CA ASP A 45 -10.66 -17.36 11.09
C ASP A 45 -11.20 -16.89 9.71
N VAL A 46 -11.74 -15.67 9.64
CA VAL A 46 -12.21 -15.08 8.37
C VAL A 46 -11.01 -14.73 7.48
N ALA A 47 -9.93 -14.22 8.07
CA ALA A 47 -8.69 -13.93 7.35
C ALA A 47 -8.03 -15.20 6.79
N GLU A 48 -8.10 -16.33 7.50
CA GLU A 48 -7.57 -17.63 7.03
C GLU A 48 -8.33 -18.17 5.82
N GLN A 49 -9.64 -17.90 5.77
CA GLN A 49 -10.52 -18.34 4.67
C GLN A 49 -10.62 -17.32 3.54
N LEU A 50 -10.11 -16.09 3.73
CA LEU A 50 -10.17 -15.05 2.72
C LEU A 50 -9.46 -15.49 1.44
N GLU A 51 -10.19 -15.37 0.33
CA GLU A 51 -9.66 -15.59 -1.01
C GLU A 51 -9.69 -14.27 -1.79
N ILE A 52 -8.57 -13.98 -2.47
CA ILE A 52 -8.50 -12.93 -3.48
C ILE A 52 -8.26 -13.63 -4.82
N PRO A 53 -9.31 -13.88 -5.62
CA PRO A 53 -9.19 -14.58 -6.88
C PRO A 53 -8.14 -13.96 -7.81
N GLU A 54 -8.02 -12.63 -7.82
CA GLU A 54 -7.04 -11.92 -8.63
C GLU A 54 -5.59 -12.24 -8.23
N PHE A 55 -5.33 -12.44 -6.93
CA PHE A 55 -4.02 -12.81 -6.40
C PHE A 55 -3.66 -14.23 -6.86
N THR A 56 -4.55 -15.20 -6.62
CA THR A 56 -4.35 -16.61 -6.99
C THR A 56 -4.20 -16.74 -8.51
N TRP A 57 -5.13 -16.16 -9.27
CA TRP A 57 -5.11 -16.18 -10.73
C TRP A 57 -3.80 -15.62 -11.29
N SER A 58 -3.28 -14.53 -10.74
CA SER A 58 -2.03 -13.92 -11.23
C SER A 58 -0.83 -14.83 -11.04
N ILE A 59 -0.74 -15.53 -9.91
CA ILE A 59 0.33 -16.49 -9.62
C ILE A 59 0.21 -17.69 -10.56
N ASP A 60 -0.99 -18.25 -10.72
CA ASP A 60 -1.24 -19.39 -11.59
C ASP A 60 -0.98 -19.05 -13.06
N PHE A 61 -1.34 -17.83 -13.48
CA PHE A 61 -1.05 -17.30 -14.81
C PHE A 61 0.46 -17.22 -15.07
N LEU A 62 1.24 -16.68 -14.12
CA LEU A 62 2.70 -16.59 -14.25
C LEU A 62 3.35 -17.98 -14.35
N ALA A 63 2.86 -18.93 -13.55
CA ALA A 63 3.35 -20.30 -13.54
C ALA A 63 3.01 -21.05 -14.84
N SER A 64 1.74 -21.03 -15.26
CA SER A 64 1.26 -21.77 -16.43
C SER A 64 1.81 -21.25 -17.77
N THR A 65 2.16 -19.96 -17.84
CA THR A 65 2.74 -19.34 -19.04
C THR A 65 4.27 -19.39 -19.07
N GLY A 66 4.91 -19.90 -18.02
CA GLY A 66 6.38 -19.91 -17.87
C GLY A 66 6.99 -18.52 -17.68
N LEU A 67 6.18 -17.49 -17.39
CA LEU A 67 6.64 -16.12 -17.16
C LEU A 67 7.29 -15.93 -15.78
N SER A 68 7.08 -16.86 -14.83
CA SER A 68 7.74 -16.82 -13.52
C SER A 68 9.27 -16.72 -13.60
N SER A 69 9.91 -17.28 -14.64
CA SER A 69 11.36 -17.19 -14.82
C SER A 69 11.86 -15.83 -15.33
N LYS A 70 10.95 -14.94 -15.76
CA LYS A 70 11.27 -13.60 -16.29
C LYS A 70 11.08 -12.48 -15.26
N ILE A 71 10.63 -12.81 -14.06
CA ILE A 71 10.40 -11.86 -12.98
C ILE A 71 11.33 -12.18 -11.80
N LYS A 72 11.66 -11.17 -11.01
CA LYS A 72 12.47 -11.33 -9.79
C LYS A 72 11.62 -11.82 -8.62
N GLY A 73 10.32 -11.59 -8.68
CA GLY A 73 9.37 -12.05 -7.69
C GLY A 73 8.01 -11.40 -7.89
N PHE A 74 7.07 -11.69 -6.99
CA PHE A 74 5.69 -11.23 -7.05
C PHE A 74 5.37 -10.29 -5.89
N ARG A 75 4.66 -9.19 -6.16
CA ARG A 75 4.23 -8.23 -5.14
C ARG A 75 2.75 -8.44 -4.80
N ALA A 76 2.46 -8.68 -3.53
CA ALA A 76 1.12 -8.59 -2.99
C ALA A 76 0.87 -7.20 -2.40
N CYS A 77 -0.28 -6.60 -2.67
CA CYS A 77 -0.76 -5.42 -1.96
C CYS A 77 -1.84 -5.85 -0.96
N VAL A 78 -1.83 -5.32 0.25
CA VAL A 78 -2.81 -5.60 1.31
C VAL A 78 -3.19 -4.28 1.94
N THR A 79 -4.48 -3.97 2.01
CA THR A 79 -4.93 -2.72 2.65
C THR A 79 -4.68 -2.80 4.16
N GLY A 80 -4.00 -1.79 4.69
CA GLY A 80 -3.59 -1.77 6.09
C GLY A 80 -4.75 -1.52 7.08
N PRO A 81 -4.54 -1.86 8.35
CA PRO A 81 -5.59 -1.82 9.37
C PRO A 81 -6.13 -0.42 9.63
N TYR A 82 -5.33 0.64 9.50
CA TYR A 82 -5.80 2.01 9.74
C TYR A 82 -6.71 2.46 8.59
N THR A 83 -6.31 2.18 7.35
CA THR A 83 -7.15 2.44 6.17
C THR A 83 -8.45 1.67 6.26
N LEU A 84 -8.42 0.37 6.60
CA LEU A 84 -9.65 -0.40 6.81
C LEU A 84 -10.51 0.19 7.95
N ALA A 85 -9.91 0.54 9.08
CA ALA A 85 -10.60 1.14 10.21
C ALA A 85 -11.24 2.49 9.84
N SER A 86 -10.64 3.25 8.92
CA SER A 86 -11.21 4.51 8.43
C SER A 86 -12.48 4.33 7.60
N GLN A 87 -12.71 3.13 7.05
CA GLN A 87 -13.83 2.77 6.20
C GLN A 87 -14.92 1.98 6.92
N VAL A 88 -14.68 1.62 8.18
CA VAL A 88 -15.66 0.96 9.06
C VAL A 88 -16.15 1.98 10.08
N TYR A 89 -17.45 2.12 10.24
CA TYR A 89 -18.06 3.08 11.17
C TYR A 89 -18.65 2.41 12.40
N ILE A 90 -18.54 3.08 13.54
CA ILE A 90 -19.04 2.58 14.83
C ILE A 90 -20.46 3.11 15.10
N LYS A 91 -20.75 4.33 14.62
CA LYS A 91 -22.05 4.98 14.77
C LYS A 91 -22.25 6.11 13.75
N PRO A 92 -23.50 6.50 13.45
CA PRO A 92 -23.80 7.75 12.76
C PRO A 92 -23.47 8.99 13.62
N PRO A 93 -23.21 10.17 13.02
CA PRO A 93 -22.97 10.37 11.59
C PRO A 93 -21.67 9.71 11.13
N TYR A 94 -21.59 9.28 9.87
CA TYR A 94 -20.44 8.56 9.30
C TYR A 94 -19.25 9.48 8.99
N THR A 95 -18.64 10.01 10.04
CA THR A 95 -17.45 10.87 10.01
C THR A 95 -16.21 10.09 10.46
N LEU A 96 -15.01 10.62 10.16
CA LEU A 96 -13.75 9.99 10.57
C LEU A 96 -13.66 9.80 12.10
N SER A 97 -14.21 10.73 12.89
CA SER A 97 -14.29 10.63 14.35
C SER A 97 -15.18 9.50 14.86
N ASN A 98 -16.15 9.06 14.06
CA ASN A 98 -17.02 7.92 14.36
C ASN A 98 -16.61 6.65 13.59
N SER A 99 -15.49 6.67 12.87
CA SER A 99 -14.92 5.50 12.23
C SER A 99 -14.21 4.59 13.24
N GLY A 100 -13.81 3.40 12.79
CA GLY A 100 -13.02 2.44 13.53
C GLY A 100 -11.70 3.01 14.03
N LEU A 101 -11.16 4.05 13.40
CA LEU A 101 -9.93 4.72 13.83
C LEU A 101 -10.02 5.27 15.25
N SER A 102 -11.20 5.69 15.72
CA SER A 102 -11.38 6.20 17.08
C SER A 102 -11.58 5.10 18.13
N SER A 103 -11.54 3.82 17.73
CA SER A 103 -11.64 2.68 18.61
C SER A 103 -10.42 1.78 18.51
N ARG A 104 -9.63 1.77 19.58
CA ARG A 104 -8.49 0.86 19.72
C ARG A 104 -8.89 -0.60 19.53
N ALA A 105 -10.06 -1.01 20.04
CA ALA A 105 -10.55 -2.37 19.86
C ALA A 105 -10.78 -2.71 18.37
N VAL A 106 -11.30 -1.77 17.58
CA VAL A 106 -11.52 -1.98 16.14
C VAL A 106 -10.18 -2.05 15.41
N VAL A 107 -9.26 -1.12 15.69
CA VAL A 107 -7.91 -1.12 15.11
C VAL A 107 -7.14 -2.40 15.46
N ASP A 108 -7.19 -2.86 16.72
CA ASP A 108 -6.47 -4.06 17.17
C ASP A 108 -7.01 -5.34 16.51
N LYS A 109 -8.33 -5.46 16.34
CA LYS A 109 -8.93 -6.59 15.61
C LYS A 109 -8.58 -6.56 14.12
N LEU A 110 -8.67 -5.40 13.47
CA LEU A 110 -8.26 -5.27 12.08
C LEU A 110 -6.75 -5.47 11.88
N THR A 111 -5.93 -5.12 12.87
CA THR A 111 -4.49 -5.40 12.85
C THR A 111 -4.22 -6.90 12.88
N SER A 112 -4.94 -7.66 13.72
CA SER A 112 -4.84 -9.12 13.77
C SER A 112 -5.27 -9.76 12.43
N TYR A 113 -6.43 -9.34 11.93
CA TYR A 113 -6.98 -9.75 10.64
C TYR A 113 -6.00 -9.51 9.47
N VAL A 114 -5.45 -8.30 9.36
CA VAL A 114 -4.47 -7.95 8.31
C VAL A 114 -3.17 -8.72 8.49
N SER A 115 -2.73 -8.97 9.73
CA SER A 115 -1.51 -9.74 10.03
C SER A 115 -1.59 -11.16 9.48
N VAL A 116 -2.73 -11.83 9.61
CA VAL A 116 -2.97 -13.19 9.08
C VAL A 116 -2.98 -13.19 7.56
N ILE A 117 -3.65 -12.21 6.94
CA ILE A 117 -3.68 -12.08 5.47
C ILE A 117 -2.27 -11.82 4.92
N ALA A 118 -1.53 -10.90 5.53
CA ALA A 118 -0.18 -10.54 5.12
C ALA A 118 0.79 -11.72 5.26
N GLU A 119 0.67 -12.51 6.33
CA GLU A 119 1.43 -13.75 6.49
C GLU A 119 1.15 -14.74 5.36
N ARG A 120 -0.13 -15.07 5.11
CA ARG A 120 -0.54 -15.99 4.04
C ARG A 120 -0.05 -15.53 2.67
N PHE A 121 -0.16 -14.24 2.37
CA PHE A 121 0.31 -13.70 1.10
C PHE A 121 1.83 -13.77 0.98
N SER A 122 2.56 -13.63 2.09
CA SER A 122 4.02 -13.72 2.10
C SER A 122 4.57 -15.10 1.76
N GLU A 123 3.76 -16.16 1.81
CA GLU A 123 4.15 -17.51 1.41
C GLU A 123 4.31 -17.66 -0.10
N LYS A 124 3.58 -16.84 -0.89
CA LYS A 124 3.62 -16.88 -2.35
C LYS A 124 4.17 -15.60 -2.99
N ALA A 125 4.17 -14.48 -2.26
CA ALA A 125 4.68 -13.20 -2.73
C ALA A 125 6.06 -12.89 -2.13
N SER A 126 7.00 -12.45 -2.98
CA SER A 126 8.34 -12.02 -2.55
C SER A 126 8.32 -10.67 -1.82
N ILE A 127 7.31 -9.84 -2.09
CA ILE A 127 7.07 -8.56 -1.44
C ILE A 127 5.61 -8.50 -1.01
N VAL A 128 5.35 -8.19 0.25
CA VAL A 128 4.01 -7.86 0.75
C VAL A 128 4.00 -6.39 1.15
N SER A 129 3.20 -5.60 0.44
CA SER A 129 3.06 -4.16 0.63
C SER A 129 1.76 -3.86 1.36
N ILE A 130 1.87 -3.23 2.52
CA ILE A 130 0.73 -2.76 3.30
C ILE A 130 0.37 -1.35 2.83
N ASP A 131 -0.83 -1.16 2.30
CA ASP A 131 -1.27 0.12 1.75
C ASP A 131 -2.04 0.90 2.81
N GLU A 132 -1.46 2.03 3.25
CA GLU A 132 -1.97 2.88 4.33
C GLU A 132 -2.15 4.36 3.93
N PRO A 133 -2.94 4.67 2.88
CA PRO A 133 -3.17 6.06 2.47
C PRO A 133 -3.72 6.96 3.57
N ILE A 134 -4.45 6.43 4.56
CA ILE A 134 -5.00 7.26 5.64
C ILE A 134 -3.91 7.83 6.56
N LEU A 135 -2.73 7.21 6.62
CA LEU A 135 -1.67 7.65 7.53
C LEU A 135 -1.13 9.05 7.17
N SER A 136 -1.12 9.44 5.89
CA SER A 136 -0.74 10.80 5.49
C SER A 136 -1.77 11.86 5.88
N VAL A 137 -3.01 11.44 6.20
CA VAL A 137 -4.08 12.34 6.67
C VAL A 137 -4.04 12.47 8.19
N ILE A 138 -3.84 11.37 8.92
CA ILE A 138 -3.98 11.36 10.39
C ILE A 138 -2.66 11.58 11.14
N VAL A 139 -1.50 11.42 10.49
CA VAL A 139 -0.17 11.65 11.08
C VAL A 139 0.45 12.91 10.49
N GLU A 140 0.30 14.02 11.18
CA GLU A 140 0.78 15.34 10.76
C GLU A 140 1.94 15.81 11.66
N ASP A 141 2.70 16.81 11.23
CA ASP A 141 3.81 17.34 12.05
C ASP A 141 3.32 17.88 13.41
N ARG A 142 2.11 18.46 13.43
CA ARG A 142 1.47 19.01 14.64
C ARG A 142 0.97 17.95 15.62
N GLY A 143 0.83 16.69 15.20
CA GLY A 143 0.36 15.61 16.04
C GLY A 143 -0.34 14.50 15.26
N ILE A 144 -0.86 13.52 15.99
CA ILE A 144 -1.66 12.44 15.43
C ILE A 144 -3.12 12.66 15.83
N GLN A 145 -4.03 12.54 14.86
CA GLN A 145 -5.45 12.77 15.06
C GLN A 145 -6.13 11.59 15.77
N LEU A 146 -7.39 11.80 16.19
CA LEU A 146 -8.29 10.75 16.69
C LEU A 146 -7.81 10.02 17.95
N GLY A 147 -6.93 10.65 18.74
CA GLY A 147 -6.42 10.09 20.00
C GLY A 147 -5.44 8.91 19.81
N LEU A 148 -4.98 8.68 18.58
CA LEU A 148 -3.94 7.69 18.30
C LEU A 148 -2.57 8.22 18.74
N SER A 149 -1.70 7.31 19.19
CA SER A 149 -0.32 7.61 19.55
C SER A 149 0.66 6.99 18.58
N GLU A 150 1.86 7.58 18.45
CA GLU A 150 2.94 7.02 17.62
C GLU A 150 3.27 5.58 18.03
N ASP A 151 3.34 5.31 19.34
CA ASP A 151 3.62 3.99 19.87
C ASP A 151 2.53 2.97 19.50
N SER A 152 1.26 3.38 19.53
CA SER A 152 0.16 2.50 19.13
C SER A 152 0.25 2.18 17.64
N VAL A 153 0.47 3.19 16.78
CA VAL A 153 0.59 2.98 15.33
C VAL A 153 1.80 2.11 15.00
N ARG A 154 2.95 2.40 15.60
CA ARG A 154 4.18 1.61 15.41
C ARG A 154 3.99 0.17 15.86
N SER A 155 3.39 -0.06 17.02
CA SER A 155 3.16 -1.41 17.55
C SER A 155 2.27 -2.24 16.63
N SER A 156 1.14 -1.67 16.18
CA SER A 156 0.22 -2.34 15.27
C SER A 156 0.87 -2.68 13.93
N LEU A 157 1.59 -1.72 13.33
CA LEU A 157 2.31 -1.96 12.07
C LEU A 157 3.42 -3.00 12.24
N ASN A 158 4.20 -2.95 13.32
CA ASN A 158 5.26 -3.92 13.59
C ASN A 158 4.71 -5.34 13.78
N ARG A 159 3.53 -5.49 14.39
CA ARG A 159 2.87 -6.79 14.50
C ARG A 159 2.63 -7.42 13.11
N ILE A 160 2.13 -6.62 12.16
CA ILE A 160 1.91 -7.06 10.78
C ILE A 160 3.24 -7.34 10.07
N PHE A 161 4.22 -6.43 10.16
CA PHE A 161 5.50 -6.63 9.47
C PHE A 161 6.27 -7.84 9.97
N LYS A 162 6.13 -8.21 11.24
CA LYS A 162 6.73 -9.44 11.81
C LYS A 162 6.08 -10.72 11.32
N SER A 163 4.82 -10.70 10.89
CA SER A 163 4.15 -11.90 10.34
C SER A 163 4.53 -12.17 8.88
N ILE A 164 4.99 -11.14 8.16
CA ILE A 164 5.43 -11.25 6.77
C ILE A 164 6.79 -11.97 6.73
N LYS A 165 6.80 -13.18 6.15
CA LYS A 165 8.00 -14.02 5.99
C LYS A 165 8.91 -13.56 4.84
N SER A 166 8.35 -12.80 3.89
CA SER A 166 9.05 -12.23 2.74
C SER A 166 9.42 -10.75 2.96
N THR A 167 9.71 -9.99 1.90
CA THR A 167 10.07 -8.57 2.07
C THR A 167 8.84 -7.73 2.40
N SER A 168 8.80 -7.14 3.59
CA SER A 168 7.74 -6.22 3.99
C SER A 168 7.91 -4.84 3.34
N SER A 169 6.81 -4.27 2.90
CA SER A 169 6.73 -2.93 2.32
C SER A 169 5.53 -2.19 2.89
N ILE A 170 5.60 -0.85 2.93
CA ILE A 170 4.45 0.00 3.22
C ILE A 170 4.31 1.08 2.17
N HIS A 171 3.11 1.22 1.60
CA HIS A 171 2.76 2.32 0.72
C HIS A 171 1.91 3.35 1.46
N VAL A 172 2.35 4.61 1.44
CA VAL A 172 1.52 5.74 1.89
C VAL A 172 1.46 6.78 0.79
N CYS A 173 0.25 7.07 0.34
CA CYS A 173 -0.03 8.02 -0.74
C CYS A 173 0.16 9.47 -0.29
N GLY A 174 0.45 10.34 -1.25
CA GLY A 174 0.44 11.79 -1.04
C GLY A 174 1.70 12.39 -0.43
N TYR A 175 1.53 13.59 0.11
CA TYR A 175 2.56 14.28 0.90
C TYR A 175 2.80 13.55 2.22
N LEU A 176 4.07 13.47 2.63
CA LEU A 176 4.45 12.89 3.92
C LEU A 176 4.88 13.98 4.89
N SER A 177 4.41 13.90 6.14
CA SER A 177 4.93 14.74 7.22
C SER A 177 6.27 14.22 7.73
N ASN A 178 7.10 15.08 8.35
CA ASN A 178 8.34 14.64 9.00
C ASN A 178 8.04 13.64 10.13
N ARG A 179 6.93 13.86 10.85
CA ARG A 179 6.46 12.93 11.88
C ARG A 179 6.14 11.55 11.30
N LEU A 180 5.41 11.50 10.19
CA LEU A 180 5.07 10.24 9.54
C LEU A 180 6.31 9.50 9.06
N VAL A 181 7.28 10.20 8.45
CA VAL A 181 8.53 9.57 8.01
C VAL A 181 9.31 8.99 9.19
N ARG A 182 9.46 9.73 10.30
CA ARG A 182 10.11 9.21 11.52
C ARG A 182 9.40 7.98 12.07
N LEU A 183 8.06 8.03 12.13
CA LEU A 183 7.24 6.91 12.56
C LEU A 183 7.52 5.68 11.70
N LEU A 184 7.37 5.78 10.38
CA LEU A 184 7.55 4.66 9.45
C LEU A 184 8.98 4.11 9.46
N VAL A 185 9.99 4.97 9.50
CA VAL A 185 11.40 4.57 9.59
C VAL A 185 11.67 3.79 10.88
N SER A 186 10.98 4.11 11.98
CA SER A 186 11.11 3.40 13.26
C SER A 186 10.34 2.07 13.35
N THR A 187 9.53 1.72 12.34
CA THR A 187 8.84 0.41 12.27
C THR A 187 9.78 -0.71 11.82
N ASP A 188 9.31 -1.95 11.80
CA ASP A 188 10.05 -3.12 11.30
C ASP A 188 9.94 -3.30 9.77
N VAL A 189 9.26 -2.38 9.06
CA VAL A 189 9.11 -2.48 7.60
C VAL A 189 10.45 -2.46 6.88
N LYS A 190 10.63 -3.26 5.83
CA LYS A 190 11.89 -3.26 5.07
C LYS A 190 11.93 -2.20 3.98
N VAL A 191 10.85 -2.03 3.23
CA VAL A 191 10.77 -1.14 2.06
C VAL A 191 9.74 -0.02 2.26
N LEU A 192 10.21 1.22 2.23
CA LEU A 192 9.37 2.42 2.24
C LEU A 192 8.98 2.78 0.79
N ASP A 193 7.70 2.64 0.47
CA ASP A 193 7.14 2.83 -0.88
C ASP A 193 6.29 4.10 -0.91
N HIS A 194 6.73 5.15 -1.62
CA HIS A 194 6.02 6.44 -1.61
C HIS A 194 5.94 7.11 -2.98
N GLU A 195 5.15 8.17 -3.05
CA GLU A 195 5.01 9.05 -4.21
C GLU A 195 6.13 10.11 -4.18
N PHE A 196 6.89 10.25 -5.27
CA PHE A 196 7.94 11.27 -5.38
C PHE A 196 7.85 12.08 -6.68
N LYS A 197 7.20 11.56 -7.73
CA LYS A 197 7.06 12.28 -8.99
C LYS A 197 6.05 13.43 -8.87
N ASP A 198 4.88 13.15 -8.32
CA ASP A 198 3.82 14.11 -8.04
C ASP A 198 4.08 14.88 -6.73
N TRP A 199 4.91 14.31 -5.83
CA TRP A 199 5.30 14.92 -4.55
C TRP A 199 6.82 15.01 -4.36
N PRO A 200 7.54 15.82 -5.17
CA PRO A 200 9.00 15.88 -5.14
C PRO A 200 9.57 16.31 -3.78
N LYS A 201 8.83 17.06 -2.97
CA LYS A 201 9.22 17.44 -1.61
C LYS A 201 9.44 16.23 -0.69
N ASN A 202 8.77 15.10 -0.95
CA ASN A 202 8.99 13.87 -0.18
C ASN A 202 10.45 13.39 -0.27
N LEU A 203 11.17 13.71 -1.36
CA LEU A 203 12.59 13.36 -1.49
C LEU A 203 13.45 13.99 -0.39
N GLU A 204 13.09 15.18 0.10
CA GLU A 204 13.84 15.92 1.12
C GLU A 204 13.75 15.27 2.50
N LEU A 205 12.71 14.46 2.74
CA LEU A 205 12.45 13.79 4.02
C LEU A 205 13.31 12.54 4.24
N PHE A 206 13.98 12.06 3.19
CA PHE A 206 14.83 10.87 3.24
C PHE A 206 16.28 11.23 2.90
N SER A 207 17.20 10.55 3.58
CA SER A 207 18.62 10.53 3.24
C SER A 207 19.14 9.09 3.23
N LYS A 208 20.26 8.85 2.56
CA LYS A 208 20.91 7.54 2.54
C LYS A 208 21.27 7.08 3.95
N GLU A 209 21.77 7.98 4.78
CA GLU A 209 22.18 7.72 6.17
C GLU A 209 20.98 7.34 7.03
N LEU A 210 19.85 8.04 6.89
CA LEU A 210 18.61 7.71 7.59
C LEU A 210 18.13 6.29 7.23
N LEU A 211 18.16 5.94 5.94
CA LEU A 211 17.74 4.63 5.47
C LEU A 211 18.69 3.53 5.95
N LEU A 212 20.01 3.70 5.81
CA LEU A 212 21.01 2.71 6.25
C LEU A 212 20.98 2.48 7.76
N SER A 213 20.96 3.55 8.56
CA SER A 213 20.94 3.46 10.03
C SER A 213 19.70 2.76 10.58
N ASN A 214 18.62 2.70 9.80
CA ASN A 214 17.38 2.01 10.16
C ASN A 214 17.13 0.74 9.33
N ASN A 215 18.15 0.26 8.59
CA ASN A 215 18.07 -0.93 7.74
C ASN A 215 16.91 -0.88 6.71
N LYS A 216 16.60 0.29 6.18
CA LYS A 216 15.50 0.53 5.23
C LYS A 216 15.96 0.58 3.79
N LEU A 217 15.05 0.22 2.91
CA LEU A 217 15.14 0.39 1.48
C LEU A 217 14.03 1.33 1.01
N LEU A 218 14.24 1.98 -0.14
CA LEU A 218 13.30 2.93 -0.73
C LEU A 218 12.77 2.40 -2.07
N ALA A 219 11.45 2.45 -2.26
CA ALA A 219 10.81 2.29 -3.56
C ALA A 219 10.35 3.65 -4.09
N LEU A 220 10.99 4.10 -5.18
CA LEU A 220 10.83 5.42 -5.77
C LEU A 220 9.66 5.45 -6.77
N GLY A 221 8.59 6.16 -6.41
CA GLY A 221 7.60 6.66 -7.34
C GLY A 221 8.21 7.65 -8.34
N SER A 222 8.30 7.26 -9.61
CA SER A 222 9.14 7.93 -10.62
C SER A 222 8.37 8.40 -11.87
N ILE A 223 7.10 8.02 -11.97
CA ILE A 223 6.15 8.47 -12.99
C ILE A 223 4.81 8.79 -12.33
N SER A 224 4.10 9.77 -12.88
CA SER A 224 2.81 10.23 -12.38
C SER A 224 1.72 9.22 -12.74
N THR A 225 0.84 8.96 -11.78
CA THR A 225 -0.35 8.11 -11.97
C THR A 225 -1.64 8.90 -11.94
N LYS A 226 -1.54 10.23 -11.91
CA LYS A 226 -2.67 11.18 -11.93
C LYS A 226 -2.69 12.00 -13.21
N SER A 227 -1.52 12.31 -13.78
CA SER A 227 -1.41 13.05 -15.04
C SER A 227 -1.62 12.13 -16.25
N PRO A 228 -2.52 12.48 -17.20
CA PRO A 228 -2.68 11.72 -18.44
C PRO A 228 -1.49 11.87 -19.40
N LYS A 229 -0.63 12.88 -19.17
CA LYS A 229 0.57 13.11 -19.98
C LYS A 229 1.56 11.97 -19.79
N ILE A 230 1.98 11.35 -20.89
CA ILE A 230 3.09 10.40 -20.90
C ILE A 230 4.40 11.15 -20.73
N GLU A 231 5.19 10.75 -19.74
CA GLU A 231 6.51 11.32 -19.45
C GLU A 231 7.50 11.01 -20.59
N ALA A 232 8.48 11.90 -20.79
CA ALA A 232 9.60 11.59 -21.67
C ALA A 232 10.57 10.60 -20.99
N VAL A 233 11.16 9.68 -21.75
CA VAL A 233 12.13 8.71 -21.21
C VAL A 233 13.30 9.40 -20.52
N ASP A 234 13.85 10.45 -21.12
CA ASP A 234 14.98 11.21 -20.55
C ASP A 234 14.62 11.93 -19.25
N GLU A 235 13.37 12.39 -19.12
CA GLU A 235 12.86 13.01 -17.90
C GLU A 235 12.86 12.00 -16.75
N VAL A 236 12.32 10.80 -16.98
CA VAL A 236 12.27 9.71 -15.99
C VAL A 236 13.67 9.20 -15.68
N LYS A 237 14.53 9.06 -16.70
CA LYS A 237 15.93 8.64 -16.53
C LYS A 237 16.71 9.65 -15.67
N SER A 238 16.58 10.94 -15.93
CA SER A 238 17.21 11.98 -15.12
C SER A 238 16.73 11.95 -13.67
N PHE A 239 15.42 11.73 -13.46
CA PHE A 239 14.85 11.61 -12.12
C PHE A 239 15.41 10.40 -11.35
N ILE A 240 15.47 9.23 -12.01
CA ILE A 240 16.06 8.01 -11.42
C ILE A 240 17.56 8.22 -11.13
N SER A 241 18.32 8.86 -12.02
CA SER A 241 19.75 9.15 -11.79
C SER A 241 19.98 9.96 -10.53
N LYS A 242 19.22 11.06 -10.36
CA LYS A 242 19.31 11.91 -9.16
C LYS A 242 18.95 11.15 -7.89
N ALA A 243 17.95 10.28 -7.95
CA ALA A 243 17.59 9.42 -6.83
C ALA A 243 18.71 8.40 -6.52
N ARG A 244 19.36 7.82 -7.52
CA ARG A 244 20.52 6.92 -7.32
C ARG A 244 21.71 7.64 -6.71
N GLU A 245 22.02 8.84 -7.16
CA GLU A 245 23.07 9.69 -6.58
C GLU A 245 22.78 9.99 -5.10
N LYS A 246 21.51 10.28 -4.78
CA LYS A 246 21.09 10.61 -3.41
C LYS A 246 21.04 9.41 -2.47
N PHE A 247 20.50 8.28 -2.92
CA PHE A 247 20.17 7.14 -2.05
C PHE A 247 21.11 5.94 -2.20
N GLY A 248 21.90 5.88 -3.27
CA GLY A 248 22.84 4.79 -3.53
C GLY A 248 22.17 3.42 -3.51
N GLU A 249 22.76 2.49 -2.78
CA GLU A 249 22.30 1.10 -2.60
C GLU A 249 20.98 0.97 -1.84
N THR A 250 20.51 2.01 -1.16
CA THR A 250 19.21 1.98 -0.47
C THR A 250 18.04 2.15 -1.42
N LEU A 251 18.27 2.63 -2.65
CA LEU A 251 17.25 2.68 -3.69
C LEU A 251 17.03 1.28 -4.27
N PHE A 252 15.92 0.66 -3.89
CA PHE A 252 15.64 -0.74 -4.19
C PHE A 252 14.82 -0.94 -5.47
N ILE A 253 13.73 -0.20 -5.62
CA ILE A 253 12.79 -0.34 -6.75
C ILE A 253 12.45 1.04 -7.30
N VAL A 254 12.33 1.13 -8.63
CA VAL A 254 11.64 2.23 -9.31
C VAL A 254 10.27 1.75 -9.76
N LYS A 255 9.25 2.56 -9.53
CA LYS A 255 7.84 2.21 -9.74
C LYS A 255 7.05 3.46 -10.15
N PRO A 256 5.77 3.31 -10.56
CA PRO A 256 4.84 4.43 -10.57
C PRO A 256 4.61 5.00 -9.16
N ASP A 257 4.15 6.25 -9.08
CA ASP A 257 3.83 6.89 -7.80
C ASP A 257 2.80 6.08 -7.00
N CYS A 258 1.69 5.67 -7.62
CA CYS A 258 0.64 4.88 -7.00
C CYS A 258 0.05 3.87 -8.01
N GLY A 259 -1.16 3.36 -7.76
CA GLY A 259 -1.92 2.62 -8.77
C GLY A 259 -2.46 3.53 -9.88
N PHE A 260 -2.68 2.98 -11.08
CA PHE A 260 -3.17 3.74 -12.24
C PHE A 260 -4.68 4.01 -12.26
N LYS A 261 -5.43 3.55 -11.25
CA LYS A 261 -6.89 3.76 -11.18
C LYS A 261 -7.27 5.23 -11.33
N GLY A 262 -6.45 6.15 -10.78
CA GLY A 262 -6.65 7.59 -10.88
C GLY A 262 -6.65 8.14 -12.31
N LEU A 263 -5.99 7.48 -13.28
CA LEU A 263 -6.02 7.92 -14.67
C LEU A 263 -7.40 7.76 -15.31
N ARG A 264 -8.28 6.90 -14.78
CA ARG A 264 -9.59 6.62 -15.40
C ARG A 264 -10.44 7.89 -15.57
N SER A 265 -10.34 8.85 -14.65
CA SER A 265 -11.07 10.12 -14.72
C SER A 265 -10.54 11.08 -15.78
N SER A 266 -9.33 10.85 -16.31
CA SER A 266 -8.70 11.70 -17.32
C SER A 266 -8.99 11.27 -18.76
N PHE A 267 -9.67 10.13 -18.97
CA PHE A 267 -9.97 9.56 -20.28
C PHE A 267 -11.46 9.24 -20.42
N LYS A 268 -11.94 9.15 -21.67
CA LYS A 268 -13.36 8.87 -21.94
C LYS A 268 -13.65 7.40 -21.65
N THR A 269 -12.78 6.52 -22.12
CA THR A 269 -12.95 5.06 -22.00
C THR A 269 -11.94 4.43 -21.04
N ALA A 270 -12.23 3.21 -20.60
CA ALA A 270 -11.30 2.45 -19.76
C ALA A 270 -10.09 1.98 -20.57
N GLU A 271 -10.30 1.68 -21.86
CA GLU A 271 -9.30 1.23 -22.81
C GLU A 271 -8.25 2.32 -23.07
N GLU A 272 -8.67 3.58 -23.20
CA GLU A 272 -7.76 4.73 -23.32
C GLU A 272 -6.88 4.88 -22.07
N ALA A 273 -7.48 4.81 -20.87
CA ALA A 273 -6.74 4.89 -19.62
C ALA A 273 -5.76 3.71 -19.45
N TYR A 274 -6.16 2.51 -19.87
CA TYR A 274 -5.31 1.33 -19.86
C TYR A 274 -4.13 1.47 -20.84
N ALA A 275 -4.39 1.92 -22.07
CA ALA A 275 -3.34 2.17 -23.07
C ALA A 275 -2.34 3.23 -22.61
N ALA A 276 -2.82 4.29 -21.95
CA ALA A 276 -1.97 5.30 -21.34
C ALA A 276 -1.11 4.71 -20.21
N SER A 277 -1.69 3.88 -19.35
CA SER A 277 -0.97 3.19 -18.25
C SER A 277 0.15 2.30 -18.79
N LEU A 278 -0.12 1.52 -19.85
CA LEU A 278 0.90 0.70 -20.52
C LEU A 278 2.01 1.55 -21.13
N SER A 279 1.67 2.69 -21.72
CA SER A 279 2.64 3.60 -22.32
C SER A 279 3.56 4.22 -21.27
N LYS A 280 3.01 4.63 -20.12
CA LYS A 280 3.79 5.10 -18.97
C LYS A 280 4.70 4.01 -18.41
N LEU A 281 4.21 2.77 -18.29
CA LEU A 281 5.03 1.65 -17.85
C LEU A 281 6.18 1.35 -18.81
N LYS A 282 5.96 1.43 -20.13
CA LYS A 282 7.02 1.29 -21.13
C LYS A 282 8.13 2.33 -20.93
N VAL A 283 7.75 3.61 -20.75
CA VAL A 283 8.69 4.69 -20.46
C VAL A 283 9.50 4.41 -19.20
N LEU A 284 8.86 3.99 -18.11
CA LEU A 284 9.53 3.65 -16.86
C LEU A 284 10.53 2.50 -17.04
N VAL A 285 10.11 1.43 -17.71
CA VAL A 285 10.99 0.27 -17.98
C VAL A 285 12.18 0.66 -18.86
N GLU A 286 11.96 1.46 -19.89
CA GLU A 286 13.03 1.96 -20.76
C GLU A 286 14.03 2.84 -20.00
N ALA A 287 13.54 3.76 -19.18
CA ALA A 287 14.39 4.60 -18.34
C ALA A 287 15.18 3.77 -17.31
N ALA A 288 14.56 2.78 -16.68
CA ALA A 288 15.18 1.92 -15.68
C ALA A 288 16.29 1.03 -16.26
N LYS A 289 16.17 0.58 -17.52
CA LYS A 289 17.18 -0.23 -18.20
C LYS A 289 18.54 0.46 -18.31
N ALA A 290 18.60 1.79 -18.28
CA ALA A 290 19.86 2.52 -18.33
C ALA A 290 20.72 2.35 -17.06
N PHE A 291 20.19 1.71 -16.02
CA PHE A 291 20.78 1.62 -14.69
C PHE A 291 20.99 0.18 -14.18
N ASN A 292 20.56 -0.81 -14.97
CA ASN A 292 20.66 -2.25 -14.70
C ASN A 292 21.86 -2.87 -15.41
#